data_AF-A0A5C0ZNV7-F1
#
_entry.id   AF-A0A5C0ZNV7-F1
#
_cell.length_a   1.000
_cell.length_b   1.000
_cell.length_c   1.000
_cell.angle_alpha   90.00
_cell.angle_beta   90.00
_cell.angle_gamma   90.00
#
_symmetry.space_group_name_H-M   'P 1'
#
loop_
_entity.id
_entity.type
_entity.pdbx_description
1 polymer ?
#
loop_
_entity_poly.entity_id
_entity_poly.type
_entity_poly.pdbx_seq_one_letter_code
_entity_poly.pdbx_strand_id
1 'polypeptide(L)'
;MKNTLRLHRLVWLIGALATSACTQSQAPKATNTEDKSIVQPSQPDTVGQMALSAADSTHLLGVWFDETIKSPEGANVAYQVIARQQRVFIQPIAFKGKKLQVSDQPVVSAYATELKKNGNYYVSLESPEDAYEVDKEGNLLIFHKGKLVVVCKKIG
;
A
#
# COMPACT_ATOMS: atom_id res chain seq x y z
N MET A 1 -56.70 -31.64 14.92
CA MET A 1 -55.93 -32.91 14.94
C MET A 1 -54.45 -32.52 15.06
N LYS A 2 -53.88 -32.52 16.28
CA LYS A 2 -52.98 -33.57 16.85
C LYS A 2 -51.80 -33.85 15.90
N ASN A 3 -50.52 -33.63 16.23
CA ASN A 3 -49.83 -34.00 17.47
C ASN A 3 -48.51 -33.24 17.70
N THR A 4 -48.26 -32.94 18.97
CA THR A 4 -46.99 -32.66 19.64
C THR A 4 -46.18 -33.94 19.94
N LEU A 5 -44.84 -33.87 19.93
CA LEU A 5 -43.92 -34.66 20.79
C LEU A 5 -42.49 -34.07 20.64
N ARG A 6 -41.93 -33.30 21.57
CA ARG A 6 -41.27 -33.63 22.86
C ARG A 6 -40.20 -34.74 22.82
N LEU A 7 -38.96 -34.32 23.13
CA LEU A 7 -38.10 -34.79 24.26
C LEU A 7 -36.76 -35.54 23.95
N HIS A 8 -35.66 -34.86 24.33
CA HIS A 8 -34.60 -35.29 25.28
C HIS A 8 -33.22 -35.86 24.85
N ARG A 9 -32.24 -35.41 25.67
CA ARG A 9 -30.87 -35.89 25.97
C ARG A 9 -29.77 -35.42 25.00
N LEU A 10 -28.94 -34.42 25.35
CA LEU A 10 -27.91 -34.36 26.41
C LEU A 10 -26.81 -35.41 26.21
N VAL A 11 -25.72 -35.00 25.57
CA VAL A 11 -24.40 -35.65 25.66
C VAL A 11 -23.37 -34.56 25.93
N TRP A 12 -22.77 -34.66 27.11
CA TRP A 12 -21.56 -33.96 27.53
C TRP A 12 -20.36 -34.43 26.70
N LEU A 13 -19.47 -33.52 26.32
CA LEU A 13 -18.05 -33.86 26.17
C LEU A 13 -17.18 -32.65 26.52
N ILE A 14 -16.46 -32.86 27.61
CA ILE A 14 -15.42 -32.01 28.18
C ILE A 14 -14.20 -32.11 27.27
N GLY A 15 -13.68 -30.98 26.80
CA GLY A 15 -12.40 -30.88 26.13
C GLY A 15 -11.61 -29.72 26.74
N ALA A 16 -10.75 -30.03 27.70
CA ALA A 16 -9.80 -29.08 28.27
C ALA A 16 -8.78 -28.66 27.21
N LEU A 17 -8.73 -27.37 26.90
CA LEU A 17 -7.62 -26.76 26.15
C LEU A 17 -6.74 -26.01 27.15
N ALA A 18 -5.53 -26.53 27.28
CA ALA A 18 -4.49 -26.06 28.16
C ALA A 18 -4.14 -24.59 27.89
N THR A 19 -4.03 -23.84 28.98
CA THR A 19 -3.47 -22.49 29.03
C THR A 19 -1.96 -22.56 28.87
N SER A 20 -1.44 -22.20 27.69
CA SER A 20 -0.02 -21.85 27.55
C SER A 20 0.19 -20.47 28.18
N ALA A 21 0.84 -20.48 29.34
CA ALA A 21 1.32 -19.28 30.01
C ALA A 21 2.41 -18.61 29.15
N CYS A 22 2.13 -17.42 28.63
CA CYS A 22 3.17 -16.51 28.18
C CYS A 22 3.75 -15.81 29.40
N THR A 23 4.98 -16.18 29.73
CA THR A 23 5.80 -15.62 30.78
C THR A 23 5.92 -14.10 30.64
N GLN A 24 5.55 -13.43 31.71
CA GLN A 24 5.74 -12.02 32.01
C GLN A 24 7.24 -11.65 32.03
N SER A 25 7.61 -10.58 31.35
CA SER A 25 8.86 -9.87 31.61
C SER A 25 8.58 -8.37 31.49
N GLN A 26 8.51 -7.70 32.65
CA GLN A 26 8.61 -6.26 32.75
C GLN A 26 9.90 -5.88 33.47
N ALA A 27 10.73 -5.16 32.71
CA ALA A 27 11.67 -4.07 33.01
C ALA A 27 12.32 -3.89 34.40
N PRO A 28 13.55 -3.34 34.36
CA PRO A 28 13.96 -2.28 35.27
C PRO A 28 13.98 -0.89 34.58
N LYS A 29 13.30 0.08 35.23
CA LYS A 29 13.51 1.55 35.20
C LYS A 29 14.98 1.91 35.49
N ALA A 30 15.55 3.09 35.25
CA ALA A 30 15.27 4.35 34.53
C ALA A 30 16.55 5.22 34.70
N THR A 31 16.88 6.15 33.80
CA THR A 31 17.59 7.41 34.13
C THR A 31 17.38 8.43 33.00
N ASN A 32 16.99 9.65 33.40
CA ASN A 32 16.72 10.83 32.56
C ASN A 32 17.99 11.34 31.85
N THR A 33 17.83 11.91 30.65
CA THR A 33 18.46 13.17 30.18
C THR A 33 17.83 13.57 28.85
N GLU A 34 17.28 14.79 28.76
CA GLU A 34 16.95 15.49 27.52
C GLU A 34 18.23 15.74 26.72
N ASP A 35 18.28 15.42 25.41
CA ASP A 35 18.60 16.41 24.36
C ASP A 35 18.36 15.83 22.95
N LYS A 36 17.94 16.75 22.10
CA LYS A 36 17.71 16.76 20.66
C LYS A 36 18.84 16.10 19.84
N SER A 37 18.49 15.19 18.93
CA SER A 37 18.89 15.22 17.51
C SER A 37 18.49 13.93 16.79
N ILE A 38 18.20 14.09 15.50
CA ILE A 38 17.65 13.14 14.55
C ILE A 38 18.65 11.99 14.30
N VAL A 39 18.23 10.74 14.54
CA VAL A 39 18.92 9.56 14.01
C VAL A 39 18.40 9.32 12.59
N GLN A 40 19.12 9.87 11.62
CA GLN A 40 19.10 9.45 10.23
C GLN A 40 19.58 7.99 10.16
N PRO A 41 18.90 7.08 9.46
CA PRO A 41 19.47 5.77 9.16
C PRO A 41 20.70 5.98 8.27
N SER A 42 21.86 5.57 8.77
CA SER A 42 23.12 5.58 8.04
C SER A 42 22.99 4.70 6.79
N GLN A 43 23.14 5.33 5.62
CA GLN A 43 23.36 4.60 4.37
C GLN A 43 24.68 3.83 4.48
N PRO A 44 24.77 2.59 3.97
CA PRO A 44 26.06 1.96 3.74
C PRO A 44 26.80 2.71 2.64
N ASP A 45 28.05 3.06 2.92
CA ASP A 45 28.96 3.73 1.99
C ASP A 45 29.24 2.86 0.75
N THR A 46 29.13 3.53 -0.41
CA THR A 46 29.81 3.22 -1.68
C THR A 46 29.61 1.80 -2.25
N VAL A 47 28.51 1.62 -3.00
CA VAL A 47 28.53 0.82 -4.24
C VAL A 47 28.50 1.84 -5.38
N GLY A 48 29.49 1.74 -6.27
CA GLY A 48 29.81 2.73 -7.30
C GLY A 48 28.60 3.47 -7.87
N GLN A 49 28.63 4.79 -7.73
CA GLN A 49 27.71 5.69 -8.40
C GLN A 49 28.04 5.63 -9.89
N MET A 50 27.57 4.58 -10.57
CA MET A 50 27.34 4.62 -12.00
C MET A 50 26.46 5.84 -12.21
N ALA A 51 27.01 6.86 -12.86
CA ALA A 51 26.24 8.02 -13.28
C ALA A 51 25.02 7.48 -14.02
N LEU A 52 23.85 7.58 -13.39
CA LEU A 52 22.58 7.26 -14.04
C LEU A 52 22.57 8.10 -15.30
N SER A 53 22.67 7.43 -16.44
CA SER A 53 22.58 8.11 -17.72
C SER A 53 21.23 8.84 -17.76
N ALA A 54 21.13 9.98 -18.44
CA ALA A 54 19.85 10.69 -18.55
C ALA A 54 18.72 9.80 -19.13
N ALA A 55 19.07 8.67 -19.77
CA ALA A 55 18.12 7.66 -20.21
C ALA A 55 17.48 6.86 -19.06
N ASP A 56 18.11 6.77 -17.90
CA ASP A 56 17.64 6.01 -16.73
C ASP A 56 16.87 6.84 -15.71
N SER A 57 16.70 8.15 -15.95
CA SER A 57 15.97 9.03 -15.03
C SER A 57 14.48 8.66 -14.98
N THR A 58 13.95 8.70 -13.78
CA THR A 58 12.51 8.57 -13.54
C THR A 58 11.86 9.94 -13.58
N HIS A 59 10.60 9.97 -14.00
CA HIS A 59 9.78 11.18 -14.03
C HIS A 59 8.43 10.89 -13.39
N LEU A 60 8.04 11.72 -12.44
CA LEU A 60 6.69 11.68 -11.87
C LEU A 60 5.67 12.17 -12.90
N LEU A 61 4.69 11.32 -13.24
CA LEU A 61 3.58 11.69 -14.11
C LEU A 61 2.38 12.23 -13.32
N GLY A 62 2.21 11.76 -12.09
CA GLY A 62 1.18 12.26 -11.19
C GLY A 62 1.02 11.42 -9.94
N VAL A 63 0.22 11.93 -9.01
CA VAL A 63 -0.14 11.26 -7.77
C VAL A 63 -1.63 11.38 -7.54
N TRP A 64 -2.27 10.30 -7.10
CA TRP A 64 -3.70 10.27 -6.82
C TRP A 64 -3.99 9.65 -5.45
N PHE A 65 -4.74 10.35 -4.61
CA PHE A 65 -5.15 9.91 -3.29
C PHE A 65 -6.30 8.91 -3.38
N ASP A 66 -6.11 7.74 -2.79
CA ASP A 66 -7.20 6.79 -2.56
C ASP A 66 -7.82 7.04 -1.19
N GLU A 67 -9.00 7.66 -1.19
CA GLU A 67 -9.75 7.97 0.03
C GLU A 67 -10.43 6.75 0.66
N THR A 68 -10.48 5.63 -0.07
CA THR A 68 -11.26 4.45 0.31
C THR A 68 -10.48 3.45 1.15
N ILE A 69 -9.14 3.54 1.14
CA ILE A 69 -8.27 2.60 1.83
C ILE A 69 -7.30 3.29 2.80
N LYS A 70 -6.84 2.50 3.77
CA LYS A 70 -5.71 2.82 4.64
C LYS A 70 -4.71 1.69 4.59
N SER A 71 -3.45 2.00 4.81
CA SER A 71 -2.44 0.97 5.03
C SER A 71 -2.73 0.22 6.36
N PRO A 72 -2.11 -0.96 6.59
CA PRO A 72 -2.28 -1.70 7.84
C PRO A 72 -1.97 -0.89 9.11
N GLU A 73 -1.01 0.04 9.03
CA GLU A 73 -0.64 0.97 10.11
C GLU A 73 -1.50 2.25 10.17
N GLY A 74 -2.61 2.29 9.41
CA GLY A 74 -3.57 3.39 9.41
C GLY A 74 -3.15 4.61 8.60
N ALA A 75 -2.11 4.51 7.76
CA ALA A 75 -1.68 5.61 6.92
C ALA A 75 -2.62 5.79 5.72
N ASN A 76 -2.68 7.02 5.18
CA ASN A 76 -3.33 7.28 3.90
C ASN A 76 -2.57 6.58 2.78
N VAL A 77 -3.27 6.18 1.72
CA VAL A 77 -2.64 5.58 0.53
C VAL A 77 -2.89 6.47 -0.67
N ALA A 78 -1.84 6.69 -1.46
CA ALA A 78 -1.94 7.30 -2.79
C ALA A 78 -1.26 6.40 -3.81
N TYR A 79 -1.60 6.58 -5.09
CA TYR A 79 -0.93 5.95 -6.21
C TYR A 79 -0.04 6.95 -6.90
N GLN A 80 1.22 6.58 -7.09
CA GLN A 80 2.21 7.34 -7.84
C GLN A 80 2.38 6.70 -9.22
N VAL A 81 2.27 7.49 -10.28
CA VAL A 81 2.54 7.04 -11.65
C VAL A 81 3.87 7.61 -12.11
N ILE A 82 4.76 6.75 -12.59
CA ILE A 82 6.16 7.04 -12.88
C ILE A 82 6.47 6.63 -14.31
N ALA A 83 7.10 7.51 -15.08
CA ALA A 83 7.76 7.15 -16.33
C ALA A 83 9.24 6.85 -16.07
N ARG A 84 9.77 5.79 -16.66
CA ARG A 84 11.21 5.50 -16.69
C ARG A 84 11.53 4.92 -18.06
N GLN A 85 12.46 5.53 -18.79
CA GLN A 85 12.70 5.20 -20.20
C GLN A 85 11.38 5.26 -20.99
N GLN A 86 10.99 4.18 -21.66
CA GLN A 86 9.73 4.05 -22.43
C GLN A 86 8.63 3.28 -21.66
N ARG A 87 8.82 3.07 -20.36
CA ARG A 87 7.94 2.26 -19.52
C ARG A 87 7.21 3.15 -18.53
N VAL A 88 5.98 2.79 -18.21
CA VAL A 88 5.14 3.47 -17.22
C VAL A 88 4.89 2.52 -16.08
N PHE A 89 4.96 3.01 -14.85
CA PHE A 89 4.75 2.24 -13.64
C PHE A 89 3.71 2.92 -12.76
N ILE A 90 2.93 2.13 -12.03
CA ILE A 90 2.09 2.61 -10.95
C ILE A 90 2.50 1.92 -9.65
N GLN A 91 2.60 2.65 -8.55
CA GLN A 91 2.90 2.08 -7.24
C GLN A 91 2.10 2.75 -6.13
N PRO A 92 1.67 1.99 -5.10
CA PRO A 92 1.10 2.58 -3.91
C PRO A 92 2.18 3.25 -3.06
N ILE A 93 1.83 4.35 -2.42
CA ILE A 93 2.66 5.05 -1.43
C ILE A 93 1.80 5.36 -0.20
N ALA A 94 2.37 5.14 0.99
CA ALA A 94 1.72 5.43 2.25
C ALA A 94 2.19 6.76 2.82
N PHE A 95 1.28 7.55 3.41
CA PHE A 95 1.64 8.81 4.06
C PHE A 95 0.76 9.12 5.27
N LYS A 96 1.33 9.86 6.22
CA LYS A 96 0.63 10.32 7.43
C LYS A 96 0.41 11.83 7.37
N GLY A 97 -0.69 12.29 7.97
CA GLY A 97 -1.05 13.70 8.02
C GLY A 97 -1.74 14.20 6.75
N LYS A 98 -1.69 15.52 6.54
CA LYS A 98 -2.45 16.21 5.46
C LYS A 98 -1.62 16.53 4.22
N LYS A 99 -0.29 16.39 4.29
CA LYS A 99 0.61 16.73 3.20
C LYS A 99 1.40 15.50 2.81
N LEU A 100 1.42 15.23 1.51
CA LEU A 100 2.27 14.21 0.92
C LEU A 100 3.49 14.91 0.29
N GLN A 101 4.69 14.43 0.61
CA GLN A 101 5.91 14.86 -0.07
C GLN A 101 6.21 13.88 -1.20
N VAL A 102 6.49 14.40 -2.38
CA VAL A 102 6.73 13.59 -3.57
C VAL A 102 7.97 14.14 -4.29
N SER A 103 8.86 13.25 -4.73
CA SER A 103 9.99 13.59 -5.59
C SER A 103 9.54 13.64 -7.05
N ASP A 104 10.04 14.61 -7.81
CA ASP A 104 9.87 14.66 -9.28
C ASP A 104 10.60 13.52 -10.00
N GLN A 105 11.61 12.94 -9.33
CA GLN A 105 12.35 11.75 -9.76
C GLN A 105 12.15 10.63 -8.74
N PRO A 106 10.97 10.00 -8.70
CA PRO A 106 10.68 8.97 -7.72
C PRO A 106 11.38 7.66 -8.07
N VAL A 107 11.75 6.89 -7.06
CA VAL A 107 12.29 5.54 -7.26
C VAL A 107 11.14 4.58 -7.58
N VAL A 108 11.29 3.81 -8.65
CA VAL A 108 10.38 2.69 -8.96
C VAL A 108 10.61 1.59 -7.92
N SER A 109 9.62 1.35 -7.09
CA SER A 109 9.68 0.38 -5.99
C SER A 109 9.47 -1.05 -6.47
N ALA A 110 9.76 -2.03 -5.60
CA ALA A 110 9.45 -3.43 -5.87
C ALA A 110 7.93 -3.75 -5.90
N TYR A 111 7.09 -2.83 -5.43
CA TYR A 111 5.63 -2.94 -5.48
C TYR A 111 5.02 -2.21 -6.69
N ALA A 112 5.86 -1.71 -7.58
CA ALA A 112 5.42 -1.06 -8.79
C ALA A 112 4.94 -2.10 -9.81
N THR A 113 3.80 -1.80 -10.42
CA THR A 113 3.21 -2.55 -11.53
C THR A 113 3.53 -1.83 -12.81
N GLU A 114 4.08 -2.52 -13.80
CA GLU A 114 4.30 -1.93 -15.12
C GLU A 114 2.98 -1.84 -15.90
N LEU A 115 2.79 -0.71 -16.56
CA LEU A 115 1.61 -0.40 -17.33
C LEU A 115 1.91 -0.38 -18.83
N LYS A 116 1.03 -1.02 -19.60
CA LYS A 116 1.02 -0.96 -21.06
C LYS A 116 -0.14 -0.10 -21.53
N LYS A 117 0.13 0.87 -22.39
CA LYS A 117 -0.91 1.69 -23.03
C LYS A 117 -1.77 0.84 -23.96
N ASN A 118 -3.09 0.98 -23.84
CA ASN A 118 -4.09 0.32 -24.67
C ASN A 118 -5.15 1.34 -25.11
N GLY A 119 -4.94 1.98 -26.26
CA GLY A 119 -5.77 3.10 -26.70
C GLY A 119 -5.67 4.28 -25.73
N ASN A 120 -6.79 4.58 -25.05
CA ASN A 120 -6.92 5.73 -24.15
C ASN A 120 -6.68 5.40 -22.67
N TYR A 121 -6.51 4.13 -22.33
CA TYR A 121 -6.27 3.67 -20.97
C TYR A 121 -4.97 2.85 -20.91
N TYR A 122 -4.60 2.42 -19.70
CA TYR A 122 -3.47 1.54 -19.44
C TYR A 122 -3.96 0.22 -18.85
N VAL A 123 -3.25 -0.86 -19.14
CA VAL A 123 -3.45 -2.17 -18.51
C VAL A 123 -2.20 -2.57 -17.73
N SER A 124 -2.38 -3.24 -16.60
CA SER A 124 -1.27 -3.85 -15.86
C SER A 124 -0.68 -5.01 -16.66
N LEU A 125 0.65 -5.14 -16.67
CA LEU A 125 1.32 -6.29 -17.27
C LEU A 125 1.27 -7.51 -16.34
N GLU A 126 1.31 -7.28 -15.03
CA GLU A 126 1.30 -8.30 -13.99
C GLU A 126 -0.11 -8.82 -13.69
N SER A 127 -1.15 -8.04 -13.97
CA SER A 127 -2.56 -8.36 -13.76
C SER A 127 -3.41 -7.78 -14.90
N PRO A 128 -3.46 -8.43 -16.07
CA PRO A 128 -4.10 -7.88 -17.28
C PRO A 128 -5.59 -7.56 -17.16
N GLU A 129 -6.25 -8.06 -16.12
CA GLU A 129 -7.62 -7.70 -15.76
C GLU A 129 -7.77 -6.32 -15.11
N ASP A 130 -6.65 -5.72 -14.67
CA ASP A 130 -6.61 -4.38 -14.09
C ASP A 130 -6.33 -3.33 -15.16
N ALA A 131 -7.19 -2.31 -15.18
CA ALA A 131 -7.09 -1.19 -16.10
C ALA A 131 -7.14 0.15 -15.37
N TYR A 132 -6.43 1.13 -15.92
CA TYR A 132 -6.22 2.45 -15.34
C TYR A 132 -6.54 3.52 -16.37
N GLU A 133 -7.43 4.43 -16.02
CA GLU A 133 -7.84 5.55 -16.87
C GLU A 133 -7.79 6.85 -16.07
N VAL A 134 -7.45 7.96 -16.72
CA VAL A 134 -7.61 9.29 -16.11
C VAL A 134 -8.85 9.94 -16.72
N ASP A 135 -9.84 10.26 -15.88
CA ASP A 135 -11.08 10.90 -16.33
C ASP A 135 -10.85 12.37 -16.73
N LYS A 136 -11.91 13.04 -17.19
CA LYS A 136 -11.83 14.43 -17.66
C LYS A 136 -11.54 15.42 -16.53
N GLU A 137 -11.92 15.06 -15.32
CA GLU A 137 -11.67 15.79 -14.08
C GLU A 137 -10.24 15.56 -13.56
N GLY A 138 -9.49 14.65 -14.19
CA GLY A 138 -8.12 14.31 -13.84
C GLY A 138 -8.01 13.27 -12.72
N ASN A 139 -9.10 12.64 -12.29
CA ASN A 139 -9.05 11.53 -11.33
C ASN A 139 -8.55 10.26 -11.99
N LEU A 140 -7.87 9.42 -11.21
CA LEU A 140 -7.46 8.09 -11.64
C LEU A 140 -8.60 7.12 -11.33
N LEU A 141 -9.12 6.47 -12.37
CA LEU A 141 -10.09 5.39 -12.32
C LEU A 141 -9.34 4.06 -12.36
N ILE A 142 -9.58 3.21 -11.36
CA ILE A 142 -9.02 1.85 -11.33
C ILE A 142 -10.16 0.87 -11.56
N PHE A 143 -10.00 0.03 -12.56
CA PHE A 143 -10.94 -1.02 -12.92
C PHE A 143 -10.33 -2.39 -12.68
N HIS A 144 -11.13 -3.32 -12.19
CA HIS A 144 -10.79 -4.74 -12.11
C HIS A 144 -11.84 -5.55 -12.87
N LYS A 145 -11.42 -6.35 -13.84
CA LYS A 145 -12.32 -7.16 -14.70
C LYS A 145 -13.43 -6.32 -15.35
N GLY A 146 -13.07 -5.12 -15.80
CA GLY A 146 -13.97 -4.17 -16.45
C GLY A 146 -14.95 -3.44 -15.53
N LYS A 147 -14.86 -3.62 -14.21
CA LYS A 147 -15.69 -2.91 -13.22
C LYS A 147 -14.87 -1.85 -12.53
N LEU A 148 -15.40 -0.63 -12.44
CA LEU A 148 -14.79 0.44 -11.64
C LEU A 148 -14.77 0.00 -10.18
N VAL A 149 -13.57 -0.09 -9.60
CA VAL A 149 -13.39 -0.47 -8.19
C VAL A 149 -12.97 0.70 -7.33
N VAL A 150 -12.26 1.68 -7.90
CA VAL A 150 -11.77 2.83 -7.15
C VAL A 150 -11.71 4.08 -8.01
N VAL A 151 -11.96 5.23 -7.38
CA VAL A 151 -11.72 6.57 -7.94
C VAL A 151 -10.74 7.28 -7.02
N CYS A 152 -9.51 7.51 -7.49
CA CYS A 152 -8.49 8.22 -6.74
C CYS A 152 -8.44 9.69 -7.17
N LYS A 153 -8.41 10.62 -6.20
CA LYS A 153 -8.39 12.06 -6.43
C LYS A 153 -6.99 12.55 -6.74
N LYS A 154 -6.82 13.32 -7.81
CA LYS A 154 -5.51 13.90 -8.13
C LYS A 154 -4.97 14.73 -6.97
N ILE A 155 -3.73 14.49 -6.59
CA ILE A 155 -2.98 15.31 -5.63
C ILE A 155 -2.06 16.21 -6.46
N GLY A 156 -2.31 17.52 -6.41
CA GLY A 156 -1.59 18.53 -7.19
C GLY A 156 -2.54 19.46 -7.92
#